data_AF-H6Q736-F1
#
_entry.id   AF-H6Q736-F1
#
_cell.length_a   1.000
_cell.length_b   1.000
_cell.length_c   1.000
_cell.angle_alpha   90.00
_cell.angle_beta   90.00
_cell.angle_gamma   90.00
#
_symmetry.space_group_name_H-M   'P 1'
#
loop_
_entity.id
_entity.type
_entity.pdbx_description
1 polymer ?
#
loop_
_entity_poly.entity_id
_entity_poly.type
_entity_poly.pdbx_seq_one_letter_code
_entity_poly.pdbx_strand_id
1 'polypeptide(L)'
;MCELYWRLYEQDIPVLTGPSPLARVLGCPAPCDCDVVVYVGDRERIGRNDCVWATSDPTFIHRPIWIGGYPHVAPEDLKNIISPEVSSTVECIMKKLRGEVHAP
;
A
#
# COMPACT_ATOMS: atom_id res chain seq x y z
N MET A 1 -13.04 3.34 -7.47
CA MET A 1 -12.53 2.04 -7.96
C MET A 1 -11.08 2.24 -8.35
N CYS A 2 -10.17 1.33 -8.02
CA CYS A 2 -8.74 1.51 -8.30
C CYS A 2 -8.35 0.87 -9.62
N GLU A 3 -8.40 1.64 -10.71
CA GLU A 3 -8.02 1.17 -12.06
C GLU A 3 -6.57 0.66 -12.12
N LEU A 4 -5.67 1.28 -11.33
CA LEU A 4 -4.27 0.91 -11.26
C LEU A 4 -4.07 -0.53 -10.76
N TYR A 5 -4.86 -0.95 -9.77
CA TYR A 5 -4.82 -2.32 -9.24
C TYR A 5 -5.17 -3.34 -10.31
N TRP A 6 -6.30 -3.15 -10.99
CA TRP A 6 -6.79 -4.07 -12.01
C TRP A 6 -5.82 -4.18 -13.18
N ARG A 7 -5.28 -3.06 -13.64
CA ARG A 7 -4.27 -3.05 -14.71
C ARG A 7 -3.05 -3.90 -14.38
N LEU A 8 -2.53 -3.83 -13.16
CA LEU A 8 -1.36 -4.63 -12.75
C LEU A 8 -1.73 -6.10 -12.55
N TYR A 9 -2.91 -6.35 -11.99
CA TYR A 9 -3.44 -7.71 -11.83
C TYR A 9 -3.58 -8.42 -13.19
N GLU A 10 -4.14 -7.75 -14.20
CA GLU A 10 -4.28 -8.26 -15.57
C GLU A 10 -2.94 -8.50 -16.29
N GLN A 11 -1.84 -7.95 -15.78
CA GLN A 11 -0.48 -8.14 -16.29
C GLN A 11 0.29 -9.26 -15.56
N ASP A 12 -0.40 -10.05 -14.72
CA ASP A 12 0.21 -11.05 -13.85
C ASP A 12 1.32 -10.45 -12.97
N ILE A 13 1.07 -9.24 -12.44
CA ILE A 13 1.93 -8.59 -11.46
C ILE A 13 1.30 -8.76 -10.08
N PRO A 14 1.97 -9.45 -9.12
CA PRO A 14 1.50 -9.54 -7.76
C PRO A 14 1.36 -8.14 -7.13
N VAL A 15 0.13 -7.77 -6.77
CA VAL A 15 -0.23 -6.40 -6.38
C VAL A 15 -1.25 -6.40 -5.26
N LEU A 16 -1.11 -5.45 -4.32
CA LEU A 16 -2.13 -5.09 -3.34
C LEU A 16 -2.45 -3.60 -3.42
N THR A 17 -3.63 -3.21 -2.94
CA THR A 17 -3.96 -1.79 -2.75
C THR A 17 -3.03 -1.20 -1.69
N GLY A 18 -2.52 0.00 -1.94
CA GLY A 18 -1.52 0.67 -1.12
C GLY A 18 -2.11 1.37 0.13
N PRO A 19 -1.28 2.15 0.84
CA PRO A 19 -1.65 2.78 2.09
C PRO A 19 -2.60 3.99 1.95
N SER A 20 -2.74 4.59 0.77
CA SER A 20 -3.48 5.86 0.64
C SER A 20 -4.94 5.81 1.10
N PRO A 21 -5.73 4.74 0.83
CA PRO A 21 -7.09 4.63 1.36
C PRO A 21 -7.12 4.66 2.89
N LEU A 22 -6.26 3.88 3.55
CA LEU A 22 -6.17 3.85 5.01
C LEU A 22 -5.67 5.19 5.56
N ALA A 23 -4.69 5.81 4.90
CA ALA A 23 -4.16 7.11 5.27
C ALA A 23 -5.27 8.17 5.37
N ARG A 24 -6.17 8.24 4.38
CA ARG A 24 -7.28 9.20 4.37
C ARG A 24 -8.24 8.97 5.53
N VAL A 25 -8.58 7.72 5.82
CA VAL A 25 -9.44 7.37 6.97
C VAL A 25 -8.83 7.84 8.28
N LEU A 26 -7.51 7.71 8.43
CA LEU A 26 -6.78 8.10 9.65
C LEU A 26 -6.37 9.59 9.70
N GLY A 27 -6.71 10.38 8.67
CA GLY A 27 -6.32 11.78 8.54
C GLY A 27 -4.83 12.00 8.32
N CYS A 28 -4.15 11.02 7.72
CA CYS A 28 -2.75 11.09 7.32
C CYS A 28 -2.61 11.66 5.90
N PRO A 29 -1.42 12.20 5.53
CA PRO A 29 -1.13 12.55 4.15
C PRO A 29 -1.36 11.37 3.23
N ALA A 30 -1.92 11.60 2.04
CA ALA A 30 -2.14 10.58 1.03
C ALA A 30 -1.77 11.17 -0.33
N PRO A 31 -0.61 10.80 -0.92
CA PRO A 31 -0.14 11.41 -2.17
C PRO A 31 -1.00 11.02 -3.39
N CYS A 32 -1.81 9.97 -3.27
CA CYS A 32 -2.60 9.41 -4.36
C CYS A 32 -4.04 9.13 -3.94
N ASP A 33 -4.98 9.26 -4.89
CA ASP A 33 -6.38 8.85 -4.72
C ASP A 33 -6.58 7.33 -4.83
N CYS A 34 -5.71 6.66 -5.58
CA CYS A 34 -5.44 5.25 -5.41
C CYS A 34 -3.96 5.00 -5.63
N ASP A 35 -3.38 4.17 -4.77
CA ASP A 35 -2.06 3.63 -4.91
C ASP A 35 -2.06 2.11 -4.76
N VAL A 36 -0.95 1.51 -5.16
CA VAL A 36 -0.73 0.07 -5.10
C VAL A 36 0.66 -0.22 -4.57
N VAL A 37 0.84 -1.42 -4.06
CA VAL A 37 2.13 -1.94 -3.61
C VAL A 37 2.46 -3.19 -4.40
N VAL A 38 3.70 -3.24 -4.89
CA VAL A 38 4.28 -4.37 -5.64
C VAL A 38 5.62 -4.77 -5.04
N TYR A 39 6.08 -5.98 -5.34
CA TYR A 39 7.45 -6.36 -5.01
C TYR A 39 8.45 -5.54 -5.85
N VAL A 40 9.57 -5.14 -5.24
CA VAL A 40 10.59 -4.31 -5.90
C VAL A 40 11.10 -4.93 -7.21
N GLY A 41 11.22 -6.26 -7.28
CA GLY A 41 11.65 -6.97 -8.49
C GLY A 41 10.66 -6.90 -9.66
N ASP A 42 9.40 -6.58 -9.40
CA ASP A 42 8.38 -6.41 -10.44
C ASP A 42 8.30 -4.96 -10.97
N ARG A 43 8.99 -4.01 -10.33
CA ARG A 43 8.86 -2.58 -10.66
C ARG A 43 9.33 -2.25 -12.07
N GLU A 44 10.31 -2.95 -12.60
CA GLU A 44 10.81 -2.76 -13.97
C GLU A 44 9.78 -3.17 -15.04
N ARG A 45 8.85 -4.07 -14.71
CA ARG A 45 7.76 -4.48 -15.59
C ARG A 45 6.68 -3.39 -15.70
N ILE A 46 6.68 -2.44 -14.77
CA ILE A 46 5.66 -1.40 -14.63
C ILE A 46 6.17 -0.14 -15.34
N GLY A 47 5.80 0.02 -16.61
CA GLY A 47 6.27 1.13 -17.44
C GLY A 47 5.95 2.54 -16.88
N ARG A 48 4.92 2.69 -16.03
CA ARG A 48 4.57 3.95 -15.36
C ARG A 48 4.35 3.73 -13.86
N ASN A 49 5.18 4.39 -13.06
CA ASN A 49 5.31 4.18 -11.61
C ASN A 49 4.52 5.18 -10.75
N ASP A 50 3.68 6.03 -11.33
CA ASP A 50 2.84 6.94 -10.57
C ASP A 50 1.91 6.15 -9.64
N CYS A 51 1.95 6.45 -8.34
CA CYS A 51 1.17 5.76 -7.31
C CYS A 51 1.46 4.26 -7.18
N VAL A 52 2.64 3.81 -7.62
CA VAL A 52 3.12 2.44 -7.46
C VAL A 52 4.27 2.42 -6.46
N TRP A 53 4.02 1.82 -5.30
CA TRP A 53 5.00 1.71 -4.24
C TRP A 53 5.65 0.33 -4.22
N ALA A 54 6.92 0.28 -3.84
CA ALA A 54 7.67 -0.96 -3.80
C ALA A 54 7.78 -1.47 -2.37
N THR A 55 7.67 -2.79 -2.19
CA THR A 55 8.09 -3.49 -0.98
C THR A 55 9.27 -4.42 -1.26
N SER A 56 10.13 -4.61 -0.27
CA SER A 56 11.20 -5.61 -0.31
C SER A 56 10.75 -7.02 0.08
N ASP A 57 9.53 -7.18 0.61
CA ASP A 57 8.99 -8.49 1.01
C ASP A 57 8.12 -9.07 -0.12
N PRO A 58 8.55 -10.14 -0.82
CA PRO A 58 7.76 -10.74 -1.90
C PRO A 58 6.52 -11.49 -1.39
N THR A 59 6.43 -11.80 -0.10
CA THR A 59 5.34 -12.60 0.48
C THR A 59 4.13 -11.78 0.90
N PHE A 60 4.19 -10.45 0.79
CA PHE A 60 3.13 -9.53 1.20
C PHE A 60 1.76 -9.85 0.56
N ILE A 61 1.75 -10.31 -0.69
CA ILE A 61 0.54 -10.68 -1.43
C ILE A 61 -0.24 -11.86 -0.82
N HIS A 62 0.39 -12.65 0.06
CA HIS A 62 -0.25 -13.77 0.76
C HIS A 62 -0.89 -13.37 2.09
N ARG A 63 -0.71 -12.12 2.52
CA ARG A 63 -1.27 -11.58 3.77
C ARG A 63 -2.15 -10.35 3.54
N PRO A 64 -3.07 -10.35 2.56
CA PRO A 64 -3.91 -9.20 2.36
C PRO A 64 -4.93 -9.04 3.50
N ILE A 65 -5.29 -7.80 3.78
CA ILE A 65 -6.53 -7.49 4.48
C ILE A 65 -7.61 -7.13 3.44
N TRP A 66 -8.83 -7.61 3.62
CA TRP A 66 -9.92 -7.37 2.67
C TRP A 66 -10.81 -6.22 3.17
N ILE A 67 -10.85 -5.12 2.43
CA ILE A 67 -11.65 -3.94 2.77
C ILE A 67 -12.44 -3.52 1.53
N GLY A 68 -13.77 -3.45 1.66
CA GLY A 68 -14.66 -3.01 0.57
C GLY A 68 -14.55 -3.86 -0.70
N GLY A 69 -14.19 -5.15 -0.56
CA GLY A 69 -14.01 -6.07 -1.68
C GLY A 69 -12.63 -6.02 -2.38
N TYR A 70 -11.70 -5.19 -1.89
CA TYR A 70 -10.34 -5.10 -2.42
C TYR A 70 -9.32 -5.65 -1.42
N PRO A 71 -8.23 -6.27 -1.89
CA PRO A 71 -7.13 -6.67 -1.03
C PRO A 71 -6.16 -5.48 -0.84
N HIS A 72 -5.86 -5.16 0.41
CA HIS A 72 -4.95 -4.07 0.81
C HIS A 72 -3.74 -4.65 1.53
N VAL A 73 -2.63 -3.91 1.49
CA VAL A 73 -1.46 -4.23 2.31
C VAL A 73 -1.83 -4.20 3.78
N ALA A 74 -1.48 -5.27 4.50
CA ALA A 74 -1.69 -5.35 5.94
C ALA A 74 -0.88 -4.28 6.68
N PRO A 75 -1.38 -3.72 7.81
CA PRO A 75 -0.67 -2.67 8.54
C PRO A 75 0.74 -3.10 8.99
N GLU A 76 0.91 -4.37 9.32
CA GLU A 76 2.18 -4.95 9.74
C GLU A 76 3.23 -4.97 8.62
N ASP A 77 2.78 -5.00 7.37
CA ASP A 77 3.60 -5.06 6.16
C ASP A 77 3.90 -3.66 5.60
N LEU A 78 3.21 -2.60 6.05
CA LEU A 78 3.47 -1.23 5.62
C LEU A 78 4.91 -0.79 5.89
N LYS A 79 5.52 -1.28 6.98
CA LYS A 79 6.93 -1.01 7.34
C LYS A 79 7.94 -1.54 6.30
N ASN A 80 7.52 -2.47 5.45
CA ASN A 80 8.36 -3.08 4.42
C ASN A 80 8.29 -2.31 3.09
N ILE A 81 7.52 -1.22 3.02
CA ILE A 81 7.47 -0.34 1.84
C ILE A 81 8.73 0.52 1.81
N ILE A 82 9.45 0.49 0.70
CA ILE A 82 10.75 1.15 0.51
C ILE A 82 10.68 2.40 -0.38
N SER A 83 9.48 2.78 -0.85
CA SER A 83 9.27 3.98 -1.67
C SER A 83 9.34 5.26 -0.81
N PRO A 84 10.33 6.15 -1.02
CA PRO A 84 10.47 7.37 -0.22
C PRO A 84 9.26 8.30 -0.30
N GLU A 85 8.55 8.30 -1.44
CA GLU A 85 7.42 9.18 -1.74
C GLU A 85 6.22 8.94 -0.79
N VAL A 86 6.11 7.74 -0.23
CA VAL A 86 5.02 7.35 0.69
C VAL A 86 5.49 7.14 2.13
N SER A 87 6.78 7.38 2.43
CA SER A 87 7.36 7.20 3.77
C SER A 87 6.60 7.96 4.86
N SER A 88 6.34 9.26 4.66
CA SER A 88 5.61 10.11 5.61
C SER A 88 4.17 9.65 5.84
N THR A 89 3.54 9.07 4.81
CA THR A 89 2.20 8.47 4.90
C THR A 89 2.24 7.23 5.79
N VAL A 90 3.18 6.32 5.53
CA VAL A 90 3.37 5.09 6.31
C VAL A 90 3.67 5.40 7.77
N GLU A 91 4.61 6.32 8.04
CA GLU A 91 4.96 6.73 9.40
C GLU A 91 3.75 7.28 10.17
N CYS A 92 2.94 8.11 9.51
CA CYS A 92 1.72 8.66 10.10
C CYS A 92 0.72 7.55 10.45
N ILE A 93 0.45 6.62 9.53
CA ILE A 93 -0.47 5.49 9.76
C ILE A 93 0.02 4.67 10.96
N MET A 94 1.29 4.29 10.97
CA MET A 94 1.87 3.48 12.05
C MET A 94 1.78 4.19 13.40
N LYS A 95 1.96 5.52 13.44
CA LYS A 95 1.78 6.32 14.66
C LYS A 95 0.32 6.33 15.14
N LYS A 96 -0.64 6.48 14.22
CA LYS A 96 -2.08 6.48 14.53
C LYS A 96 -2.53 5.15 15.09
N LEU A 97 -2.16 4.04 14.44
CA LEU A 97 -2.52 2.70 14.88
C LEU A 97 -1.91 2.36 16.26
N ARG A 98 -0.66 2.77 16.53
CA ARG A 98 -0.05 2.60 17.87
C ARG A 98 -0.73 3.43 18.95
N GLY A 99 -1.17 4.65 18.61
CA GLY A 99 -1.86 5.56 19.51
C GLY A 99 -3.28 5.11 19.87
N GLU A 100 -4.00 4.49 18.94
CA GLU A 100 -5.35 3.95 19.21
C GLU A 100 -5.31 2.73 20.14
N VAL A 101 -4.23 1.95 20.14
CA VAL A 101 -4.03 0.83 21.09
C VAL A 101 -3.85 1.32 22.54
N HIS A 102 -3.62 2.63 22.76
CA HIS A 102 -3.42 3.23 24.09
C HIS A 102 -4.57 4.14 24.54
N ALA A 103 -5.73 4.12 23.87
CA ALA A 103 -6.92 4.81 24.37
C ALA A 103 -7.55 3.99 25.52
N PRO A 104 -7.69 4.57 26.74
CA PRO A 104 -8.29 3.89 27.90
C PRO A 104 -9.80 3.68 27.77
#